data_AF-A0A0F9CDJ0-F1
#
_entry.id   AF-A0A0F9CDJ0-F1
#
_cell.length_a   1.000
_cell.length_b   1.000
_cell.length_c   1.000
_cell.angle_alpha   90.00
_cell.angle_beta   90.00
_cell.angle_gamma   90.00
#
_symmetry.space_group_name_H-M   'P 1'
#
loop_
_entity.id
_entity.type
_entity.pdbx_description
1 polymer ?
#
loop_
_entity_poly.entity_id
_entity_poly.type
_entity_poly.pdbx_seq_one_letter_code
_entity_poly.pdbx_strand_id
1 'polypeptide(L)'
;MDKKRIARTDFDKYRDSLAVRGYASYKHYLASEAWRAFNVWYRSTKQLPQACLVCGTVPFLLHHISYKRAGQELLDDVRPLCREHHEQLHRWLANHGGRIGDFDCLLTECFGISAKEAKQKSQRFLRLGCNNKPRAVRKFLCKRCGDRMRRLHKGERICRLCRESAARAPSAA
;
A
#
# COMPACT_ATOMS: atom_id res chain seq x y z
N MET A 1 -24.31 -33.90 11.13
CA MET A 1 -23.39 -33.48 10.05
C MET A 1 -22.92 -32.06 10.35
N ASP A 2 -21.71 -31.91 10.88
CA ASP A 2 -21.14 -30.61 11.24
C ASP A 2 -20.85 -29.77 10.00
N LYS A 3 -21.70 -28.77 9.74
CA LYS A 3 -21.43 -27.72 8.77
C LYS A 3 -20.39 -26.76 9.37
N LYS A 4 -19.11 -27.16 9.36
CA LYS A 4 -18.02 -26.22 9.66
C LYS A 4 -18.12 -25.05 8.69
N ARG A 5 -18.41 -23.87 9.22
CA ARG A 5 -18.51 -22.61 8.48
C ARG A 5 -17.13 -22.32 7.90
N ILE A 6 -16.89 -22.66 6.63
CA ILE A 6 -15.63 -22.36 5.94
C ILE A 6 -15.45 -20.83 6.00
N ALA A 7 -14.42 -20.39 6.72
CA ALA A 7 -14.13 -18.97 6.85
C ALA A 7 -13.81 -18.42 5.46
N ARG A 8 -14.52 -17.36 5.04
CA ARG A 8 -14.30 -16.70 3.74
C ARG A 8 -12.83 -16.33 3.61
N THR A 9 -12.21 -16.73 2.50
CA THR A 9 -10.81 -16.41 2.22
C THR A 9 -10.67 -14.91 1.92
N ASP A 10 -9.47 -14.37 2.06
CA ASP A 10 -9.21 -12.99 1.61
C ASP A 10 -9.35 -12.85 0.09
N PHE A 11 -9.25 -13.96 -0.65
CA PHE A 11 -9.56 -14.05 -2.07
C PHE A 11 -11.07 -13.88 -2.36
N ASP A 12 -11.96 -14.39 -1.50
CA ASP A 12 -13.41 -14.18 -1.63
C ASP A 12 -13.82 -12.73 -1.35
N LYS A 13 -13.22 -12.09 -0.34
CA LYS A 13 -13.42 -10.65 -0.08
C LYS A 13 -12.89 -9.80 -1.24
N TYR A 14 -11.83 -10.27 -1.87
CA TYR A 14 -11.25 -9.65 -3.05
C TYR A 14 -12.18 -9.75 -4.28
N ARG A 15 -12.76 -10.91 -4.56
CA ARG A 15 -13.74 -11.05 -5.65
C ARG A 15 -14.91 -10.08 -5.48
N ASP A 16 -15.41 -9.92 -4.25
CA ASP A 16 -16.47 -8.97 -3.96
C ASP A 16 -16.03 -7.52 -4.19
N SER A 17 -14.80 -7.16 -3.83
CA SER A 17 -14.29 -5.79 -4.01
C SER A 17 -14.12 -5.41 -5.49
N LEU A 18 -13.80 -6.37 -6.36
CA LEU A 18 -13.76 -6.17 -7.80
C LEU A 18 -15.15 -5.86 -8.36
N ALA A 19 -16.16 -6.61 -7.94
CA ALA A 19 -17.54 -6.42 -8.40
C ALA A 19 -18.08 -5.04 -7.99
N VAL A 20 -17.84 -4.61 -6.74
CA VAL A 20 -18.22 -3.26 -6.25
C VAL A 20 -17.59 -2.14 -7.10
N ARG A 21 -16.42 -2.39 -7.69
CA ARG A 21 -15.69 -1.42 -8.52
C ARG A 21 -16.00 -1.54 -10.01
N GLY A 22 -17.02 -2.32 -10.38
CA GLY A 22 -17.49 -2.49 -11.76
C GLY A 22 -16.70 -3.52 -12.57
N TYR A 23 -15.80 -4.30 -11.96
CA TYR A 23 -15.09 -5.36 -12.67
C TYR A 23 -15.85 -6.69 -12.59
N ALA A 24 -16.33 -7.15 -13.74
CA ALA A 24 -17.02 -8.43 -13.88
C ALA A 24 -16.20 -9.66 -13.45
N SER A 25 -14.86 -9.59 -13.52
CA SER A 25 -13.97 -10.68 -13.09
C SER A 25 -12.55 -10.17 -12.84
N TYR A 26 -11.71 -11.03 -12.23
CA TYR A 26 -10.28 -10.75 -12.13
C TYR A 26 -9.62 -10.54 -13.49
N LYS A 27 -9.94 -11.38 -14.47
CA LYS A 27 -9.44 -11.26 -15.84
C LYS A 27 -9.84 -9.93 -16.46
N HIS A 28 -11.08 -9.48 -16.23
CA HIS A 28 -11.55 -8.17 -16.69
C HIS A 28 -10.78 -7.02 -16.04
N TYR A 29 -10.50 -7.11 -14.74
CA TYR A 29 -9.65 -6.13 -14.05
C TYR A 29 -8.22 -6.09 -14.59
N LEU A 30 -7.57 -7.24 -14.80
CA LEU A 30 -6.21 -7.27 -15.36
C LEU A 30 -6.14 -6.75 -16.81
N ALA A 31 -7.24 -6.82 -17.55
CA ALA A 31 -7.35 -6.23 -18.89
C ALA A 31 -7.74 -4.74 -18.86
N SER A 32 -8.02 -4.17 -17.69
CA SER A 32 -8.51 -2.80 -17.57
C SER A 32 -7.46 -1.75 -17.87
N GLU A 33 -7.93 -0.58 -18.32
CA GLU A 33 -7.07 0.57 -18.55
C GLU A 33 -6.39 1.07 -17.26
N ALA A 34 -7.07 0.98 -16.11
CA ALA A 34 -6.50 1.39 -14.82
C ALA A 34 -5.23 0.59 -14.49
N TRP A 35 -5.30 -0.75 -14.57
CA TRP A 35 -4.15 -1.60 -14.32
C TRP A 35 -3.02 -1.39 -15.35
N ARG A 36 -3.38 -1.21 -16.62
CA ARG A 36 -2.42 -0.89 -17.69
C ARG A 36 -1.70 0.44 -17.41
N ALA A 37 -2.43 1.49 -17.07
CA ALA A 37 -1.89 2.81 -16.76
C ALA A 37 -0.95 2.76 -15.55
N PHE A 38 -1.34 2.04 -14.49
CA PHE A 38 -0.49 1.83 -13.31
C PHE A 38 0.81 1.09 -13.66
N ASN A 39 0.75 0.04 -14.49
CA ASN A 39 1.95 -0.68 -14.95
C ASN A 39 2.89 0.22 -15.75
N VAL A 40 2.35 1.02 -16.66
CA VAL A 40 3.13 1.97 -17.46
C VAL A 40 3.81 3.00 -16.55
N TRP A 41 3.07 3.60 -15.62
CA TRP A 41 3.60 4.54 -14.63
C TRP A 41 4.69 3.92 -13.76
N TYR A 42 4.49 2.70 -13.25
CA TYR A 42 5.47 2.02 -12.42
C TYR A 42 6.78 1.80 -13.20
N ARG A 43 6.69 1.36 -14.46
CA ARG A 43 7.85 1.06 -15.32
C ARG A 43 8.55 2.31 -15.84
N SER A 44 7.84 3.42 -15.98
CA SER A 44 8.44 4.71 -16.37
C SER A 44 9.15 5.41 -15.20
N THR A 45 8.75 5.12 -13.96
CA THR A 45 9.36 5.70 -12.75
C THR A 45 10.67 5.00 -12.40
N LYS A 46 11.80 5.52 -12.90
CA LYS A 46 13.15 4.92 -12.74
C LYS A 46 13.62 4.75 -11.30
N GLN A 47 13.09 5.53 -10.36
CA GLN A 47 13.44 5.42 -8.94
C GLN A 47 12.82 4.19 -8.28
N LEU A 48 11.77 3.59 -8.87
CA LEU A 48 11.15 2.37 -8.33
C LEU A 48 11.97 1.14 -8.73
N PRO A 49 11.97 0.07 -7.90
CA PRO A 49 12.67 -1.17 -8.23
C PRO A 49 12.18 -1.77 -9.57
N GLN A 50 13.11 -1.91 -10.52
CA GLN A 50 12.86 -2.45 -11.87
C GLN A 50 13.35 -3.90 -12.02
N ALA A 51 13.36 -4.65 -10.93
CA ALA A 51 13.81 -6.03 -10.87
C ALA A 51 13.06 -6.79 -9.78
N CYS A 52 13.13 -8.12 -9.80
CA CYS A 52 12.57 -8.95 -8.75
C CYS A 52 13.11 -8.54 -7.37
N LEU A 53 12.24 -8.28 -6.40
CA LEU A 53 12.68 -7.95 -5.04
C LEU A 53 13.39 -9.11 -4.34
N VAL A 54 13.09 -10.36 -4.72
CA VAL A 54 13.70 -11.55 -4.13
C VAL A 54 15.12 -11.73 -4.68
N CYS A 55 15.26 -12.02 -5.97
CA CYS A 55 16.54 -12.39 -6.57
C CYS A 55 17.22 -11.30 -7.41
N GLY A 56 16.55 -10.17 -7.69
CA GLY A 56 17.10 -9.11 -8.56
C GLY A 56 17.03 -9.39 -10.06
N THR A 57 16.43 -10.49 -10.50
CA THR A 57 16.31 -10.84 -11.92
C THR A 57 15.33 -9.93 -12.67
N VAL A 58 15.61 -9.73 -13.96
CA VAL A 58 14.73 -9.15 -14.98
C VAL A 58 14.45 -10.19 -16.08
N PRO A 59 13.27 -10.18 -16.75
CA PRO A 59 12.13 -9.29 -16.55
C PRO A 59 11.32 -9.63 -15.28
N PHE A 60 10.51 -8.67 -14.84
CA PHE A 60 9.62 -8.80 -13.66
C PHE A 60 8.15 -8.51 -14.00
N LEU A 61 7.28 -9.05 -13.16
CA LEU A 61 5.84 -8.86 -13.09
C LEU A 61 5.48 -8.15 -11.79
N LEU A 62 4.46 -7.30 -11.80
CA LEU A 62 3.93 -6.72 -10.56
C LEU A 62 2.96 -7.69 -9.91
N HIS A 63 3.34 -8.21 -8.75
CA HIS A 63 2.50 -9.03 -7.91
C HIS A 63 1.68 -8.15 -6.96
N HIS A 64 0.38 -8.39 -6.85
CA HIS A 64 -0.44 -7.71 -5.86
C HIS A 64 -0.31 -8.38 -4.50
N ILE A 65 0.13 -7.62 -3.50
CA ILE A 65 0.10 -8.02 -2.09
C ILE A 65 -1.14 -7.46 -1.36
N SER A 66 -1.93 -6.64 -2.03
CA SER A 66 -3.23 -6.17 -1.55
C SER A 66 -4.11 -5.79 -2.74
N TYR A 67 -5.38 -6.16 -2.68
CA TYR A 67 -6.39 -5.77 -3.67
C TYR A 67 -7.42 -4.79 -3.11
N LYS A 68 -7.16 -4.20 -1.94
CA LYS A 68 -8.10 -3.28 -1.26
C LYS A 68 -8.45 -2.06 -2.13
N ARG A 69 -7.55 -1.69 -3.05
CA ARG A 69 -7.63 -0.51 -3.91
C ARG A 69 -7.55 -0.85 -5.40
N ALA A 70 -8.04 -2.01 -5.83
CA ALA A 70 -8.08 -2.36 -7.26
C ALA A 70 -8.71 -1.23 -8.11
N GLY A 71 -8.10 -0.90 -9.25
CA GLY A 71 -8.39 0.26 -10.10
C GLY A 71 -7.81 1.60 -9.62
N GLN A 72 -7.20 1.65 -8.43
CA GLN A 72 -6.61 2.84 -7.80
C GLN A 72 -5.38 2.46 -6.97
N GLU A 73 -4.50 1.64 -7.55
CA GLU A 73 -3.39 1.01 -6.84
C GLU A 73 -2.45 2.06 -6.24
N LEU A 74 -1.99 1.78 -5.02
CA LEU A 74 -0.84 2.47 -4.44
C LEU A 74 0.41 1.60 -4.62
N LEU A 75 1.58 2.21 -4.52
CA LEU A 75 2.85 1.48 -4.59
C LEU A 75 2.89 0.33 -3.57
N ASP A 76 2.33 0.55 -2.39
CA ASP A 76 2.30 -0.44 -1.31
C ASP A 76 1.43 -1.66 -1.63
N ASP A 77 0.54 -1.61 -2.62
CA ASP A 77 -0.30 -2.73 -3.05
C ASP A 77 0.45 -3.76 -3.90
N VAL A 78 1.61 -3.41 -4.47
CA VAL A 78 2.30 -4.27 -5.43
C VAL A 78 3.77 -4.50 -5.08
N ARG A 79 4.35 -5.58 -5.59
CA ARG A 79 5.78 -5.90 -5.49
C ARG A 79 6.28 -6.49 -6.80
N PRO A 80 7.43 -6.04 -7.34
CA PRO A 80 7.98 -6.63 -8.55
C PRO A 80 8.63 -7.99 -8.23
N LEU A 81 8.23 -9.04 -8.95
CA LEU A 81 8.75 -10.40 -8.85
C LEU A 81 9.07 -10.95 -10.24
N CYS A 82 10.11 -11.77 -10.39
CA CYS A 82 10.27 -12.56 -11.62
C CYS A 82 9.17 -13.64 -11.68
N ARG A 83 8.98 -14.25 -12.85
CA ARG A 83 7.95 -15.28 -13.06
C ARG A 83 8.05 -16.42 -12.03
N GLU A 84 9.25 -16.92 -11.79
CA GLU A 84 9.50 -18.02 -10.87
C GLU A 84 9.04 -17.71 -9.44
N HIS A 85 9.51 -16.60 -8.86
CA HIS A 85 9.11 -16.18 -7.52
C HIS A 85 7.63 -15.79 -7.45
N HIS A 86 7.05 -15.29 -8.54
CA HIS A 86 5.63 -14.99 -8.63
C HIS A 86 4.78 -16.25 -8.50
N GLU A 87 5.12 -17.30 -9.26
CA GLU A 87 4.43 -18.59 -9.21
C GLU A 87 4.68 -19.32 -7.90
N GLN A 88 5.91 -19.27 -7.37
CA GLN A 88 6.24 -19.84 -6.06
C GLN A 88 5.36 -19.22 -4.97
N LEU A 89 5.19 -17.90 -4.96
CA LEU A 89 4.31 -17.24 -4.01
C LEU A 89 2.85 -17.66 -4.16
N HIS A 90 2.35 -17.79 -5.39
CA HIS A 90 1.00 -18.32 -5.60
C HIS A 90 0.82 -19.75 -5.08
N ARG A 91 1.80 -20.63 -5.32
CA ARG A 91 1.80 -22.00 -4.77
C ARG A 91 1.81 -21.98 -3.24
N TRP A 92 2.65 -21.15 -2.64
CA TRP A 92 2.71 -21.01 -1.19
C TRP A 92 1.38 -20.50 -0.62
N LEU A 93 0.81 -19.45 -1.20
CA LEU A 93 -0.48 -18.89 -0.78
C LEU A 93 -1.62 -19.91 -0.92
N ALA A 94 -1.65 -20.71 -1.99
CA ALA A 94 -2.65 -21.77 -2.14
C ALA A 94 -2.57 -22.80 -1.00
N ASN A 95 -1.36 -23.17 -0.58
CA ASN A 95 -1.13 -24.13 0.50
C ASN A 95 -1.38 -23.55 1.91
N HIS A 96 -1.34 -22.22 2.05
CA HIS A 96 -1.50 -21.52 3.34
C HIS A 96 -2.82 -20.73 3.45
N GLY A 97 -3.82 -21.09 2.63
CA GLY A 97 -5.18 -20.55 2.74
C GLY A 97 -5.35 -19.11 2.24
N GLY A 98 -4.50 -18.67 1.31
CA GLY A 98 -4.60 -17.37 0.65
C GLY A 98 -4.33 -16.18 1.57
N ARG A 99 -3.72 -16.40 2.75
CA ARG A 99 -3.34 -15.33 3.66
C ARG A 99 -2.17 -14.55 3.08
N ILE A 100 -2.49 -13.45 2.41
CA ILE A 100 -1.49 -12.46 2.03
C ILE A 100 -1.18 -11.67 3.30
N GLY A 101 -0.20 -12.15 4.07
CA GLY A 101 0.30 -11.51 5.29
C GLY A 101 1.09 -10.23 5.01
N ASP A 102 1.84 -9.74 6.00
CA ASP A 102 2.87 -8.73 5.76
C ASP A 102 3.86 -9.28 4.71
N PHE A 103 4.25 -8.47 3.73
CA PHE A 103 5.20 -8.90 2.71
C PHE A 103 6.55 -9.28 3.33
N ASP A 104 6.94 -8.67 4.47
CA ASP A 104 8.15 -9.07 5.20
C ASP A 104 8.06 -10.52 5.70
N CYS A 105 6.89 -10.93 6.20
CA CYS A 105 6.63 -12.33 6.58
C CYS A 105 6.67 -13.23 5.35
N LEU A 106 6.04 -12.84 4.23
CA LEU A 106 6.07 -13.62 3.00
C LEU A 106 7.49 -13.81 2.46
N LEU A 107 8.34 -12.78 2.54
CA LEU A 107 9.75 -12.91 2.14
C LEU A 107 10.50 -13.95 2.98
N THR A 108 10.17 -14.02 4.27
CA THR A 108 10.80 -14.96 5.20
C THR A 108 10.26 -16.38 5.01
N GLU A 109 8.93 -16.54 5.03
CA GLU A 109 8.25 -17.84 5.05
C GLU A 109 8.20 -18.52 3.68
N CYS A 110 8.03 -17.76 2.60
CA CYS A 110 7.91 -18.31 1.25
C CYS A 110 9.27 -18.47 0.56
N PHE A 111 10.20 -17.52 0.77
CA PHE A 111 11.46 -17.46 0.03
C PHE A 111 12.70 -17.72 0.89
N GLY A 112 12.54 -17.96 2.20
CA GLY A 112 13.66 -18.24 3.09
C GLY A 112 14.62 -17.05 3.29
N ILE A 113 14.17 -15.83 3.01
CA ILE A 113 14.99 -14.63 3.21
C ILE A 113 15.08 -14.33 4.71
N SER A 114 16.26 -13.96 5.20
CA SER A 114 16.41 -13.58 6.61
C SER A 114 15.51 -12.38 6.97
N ALA A 115 14.94 -12.35 8.18
CA ALA A 115 14.07 -11.25 8.60
C ALA A 115 14.71 -9.85 8.46
N LYS A 116 16.02 -9.76 8.69
CA LYS A 116 16.82 -8.54 8.49
C LYS A 116 16.81 -8.11 7.02
N GLU A 117 17.08 -9.04 6.12
CA GLU A 117 17.12 -8.78 4.68
C GLU A 117 15.71 -8.51 4.11
N ALA A 118 14.69 -9.23 4.56
CA ALA A 118 13.28 -9.00 4.19
C ALA A 118 12.87 -7.55 4.50
N LYS A 119 13.13 -7.10 5.73
CA LYS A 119 12.86 -5.73 6.17
C LYS A 119 13.63 -4.70 5.34
N GLN A 120 14.89 -4.97 5.00
CA GLN A 120 15.69 -4.07 4.15
C GLN A 120 15.10 -3.96 2.74
N LYS A 121 14.73 -5.10 2.11
CA LYS A 121 14.13 -5.14 0.77
C LYS A 121 12.79 -4.37 0.74
N SER A 122 11.91 -4.60 1.70
CA SER A 122 10.63 -3.88 1.78
C SER A 122 10.78 -2.40 2.13
N GLN A 123 11.64 -2.06 3.08
CA GLN A 123 11.87 -0.64 3.41
C GLN A 123 12.47 0.12 2.24
N ARG A 124 13.41 -0.47 1.49
CA ARG A 124 13.97 0.16 0.30
C ARG A 124 12.89 0.44 -0.73
N PHE A 125 11.99 -0.51 -0.95
CA PHE A 125 10.83 -0.33 -1.83
C PHE A 125 9.93 0.84 -1.38
N LEU A 126 9.55 0.87 -0.10
CA LEU A 126 8.69 1.92 0.46
C LEU A 126 9.39 3.29 0.46
N ARG A 127 10.70 3.34 0.71
CA ARG A 127 11.50 4.59 0.70
C ARG A 127 11.52 5.25 -0.67
N LEU A 128 11.51 4.48 -1.74
CA LEU A 128 11.56 4.98 -3.11
C LEU A 128 10.20 5.56 -3.57
N GLY A 129 9.09 5.12 -2.97
CA GLY A 129 7.77 5.77 -3.12
C GLY A 129 7.57 7.04 -2.28
N CYS A 130 8.54 7.42 -1.43
CA CYS A 130 8.36 8.46 -0.42
C CYS A 130 8.44 9.90 -0.91
N ASN A 131 8.83 10.16 -2.16
CA ASN A 131 8.86 11.55 -2.62
C ASN A 131 7.44 12.17 -2.67
N ASN A 132 6.40 11.33 -2.58
CA ASN A 132 5.00 11.71 -2.37
C ASN A 132 4.40 11.14 -1.08
N LYS A 133 5.19 10.84 -0.04
CA LYS A 133 4.59 10.70 1.29
C LYS A 133 3.96 12.05 1.62
N PRO A 134 2.63 12.16 1.84
CA PRO A 134 2.11 13.35 2.50
C PRO A 134 2.94 13.49 3.77
N ARG A 135 3.71 14.59 3.89
CA ARG A 135 4.54 14.86 5.07
C ARG A 135 3.73 14.44 6.28
N ALA A 136 4.23 13.48 7.05
CA ALA A 136 3.48 12.87 8.14
C ALA A 136 2.74 13.97 8.88
N VAL A 137 1.42 14.05 8.67
CA VAL A 137 0.57 15.02 9.36
C VAL A 137 0.50 14.46 10.76
N ARG A 138 1.48 14.82 11.59
CA ARG A 138 1.40 14.55 13.02
C ARG A 138 0.08 15.17 13.46
N LYS A 139 -0.81 14.34 14.01
CA LYS A 139 -2.09 14.76 14.57
C LYS A 139 -1.79 15.63 15.80
N PHE A 140 -1.41 16.88 15.58
CA PHE A 140 -1.24 17.84 16.64
C PHE A 140 -2.59 18.48 16.93
N LEU A 141 -2.98 18.46 18.19
CA LEU A 141 -4.11 19.24 18.68
C LEU A 141 -3.68 20.70 18.74
N CYS A 142 -4.53 21.60 18.27
CA CYS A 142 -4.33 23.03 18.52
C CYS A 142 -4.32 23.27 20.03
N LYS A 143 -3.25 23.86 20.60
CA LYS A 143 -3.20 24.15 22.04
C LYS A 143 -4.27 25.15 22.52
N ARG A 144 -4.88 25.91 21.59
CA ARG A 144 -5.90 26.92 21.92
C ARG A 144 -7.33 26.40 21.85
N CYS A 145 -7.70 25.66 20.80
CA CYS A 145 -9.08 25.18 20.61
C CYS A 145 -9.24 23.66 20.74
N GLY A 146 -8.17 22.90 20.90
CA GLY A 146 -8.22 21.43 20.98
C GLY A 146 -8.58 20.72 19.66
N ASP A 147 -8.82 21.45 18.58
CA ASP A 147 -9.30 20.89 17.32
C ASP A 147 -8.24 20.02 16.61
N ARG A 148 -8.67 18.90 16.02
CA ARG A 148 -7.85 17.96 15.23
C ARG A 148 -7.74 18.43 13.78
N MET A 149 -7.42 19.70 13.56
CA MET A 149 -7.24 20.21 12.21
C MET A 149 -5.89 19.77 11.63
N ARG A 150 -5.96 19.11 10.46
CA ARG A 150 -4.87 18.39 9.74
C ARG A 150 -3.72 19.27 9.22
N ARG A 151 -3.55 20.51 9.68
CA ARG A 151 -2.53 21.42 9.13
C ARG A 151 -1.97 22.36 10.21
N LEU A 152 -1.06 21.86 11.03
CA LEU A 152 -0.06 22.72 11.68
C LEU A 152 1.20 22.68 10.82
N HIS A 153 1.77 23.84 10.49
CA HIS A 153 3.12 23.84 9.89
C HIS A 153 4.13 23.37 10.94
N LYS A 154 5.24 22.81 10.48
CA LYS A 154 6.32 22.33 11.35
C LYS A 154 6.78 23.48 12.27
N GLY A 155 6.60 23.33 13.58
CA GLY A 155 6.96 24.33 14.59
C GLY A 155 5.78 25.12 15.19
N GLU A 156 4.58 25.02 14.62
CA GLU A 156 3.41 25.75 15.10
C GLU A 156 2.64 24.97 16.18
N ARG A 157 2.18 25.68 17.23
CA ARG A 157 1.40 25.11 18.34
C ARG A 157 -0.09 25.47 18.32
N ILE A 158 -0.51 26.36 17.41
CA ILE A 158 -1.86 26.92 17.32
C ILE A 158 -2.31 26.86 15.85
N CYS A 159 -3.56 26.46 15.59
CA CYS A 159 -4.09 26.34 14.21
C CYS A 159 -4.25 27.71 13.54
N ARG A 160 -4.32 27.70 12.21
CA ARG A 160 -4.48 28.92 11.38
C ARG A 160 -5.68 29.77 11.83
N LEU A 161 -6.85 29.16 12.04
CA LEU A 161 -8.06 29.87 12.47
C LEU A 161 -7.86 30.58 13.82
N CYS A 162 -7.31 29.88 14.82
CA CYS A 162 -7.00 30.48 16.11
C CYS A 162 -5.97 31.62 16.06
N ARG A 163 -5.08 31.62 15.06
CA ARG A 163 -4.14 32.73 14.84
C ARG A 163 -4.84 33.93 14.20
N GLU A 164 -5.64 33.69 13.17
CA GLU A 164 -6.42 34.73 12.50
C GLU A 164 -7.43 35.39 13.47
N SER A 165 -8.05 34.61 14.36
CA SER A 165 -8.90 35.16 15.44
C SER A 165 -8.13 35.98 16.46
N ALA A 166 -6.86 35.63 16.76
CA ALA A 166 -6.01 36.43 17.65
C ALA A 166 -5.66 37.78 17.02
N ALA A 167 -5.34 37.79 15.73
CA ALA A 167 -4.97 38.98 14.98
C ALA A 167 -6.14 39.95 14.77
N ARG A 168 -7.38 39.46 14.87
CA ARG A 168 -8.62 40.25 14.77
C ARG A 168 -9.14 40.75 16.11
N ALA A 169 -8.50 40.41 17.23
CA ALA A 169 -8.88 40.99 18.52
C ALA A 169 -8.58 42.49 18.48
N PRO A 170 -9.55 43.38 18.75
CA PRO A 170 -9.26 44.81 18.83
C PRO A 170 -8.25 45.02 19.95
N SER A 171 -7.18 45.77 19.66
CA SER A 171 -6.28 46.27 20.70
C SER A 171 -7.13 47.03 21.70
N ALA A 172 -7.26 46.50 22.92
CA ALA A 172 -7.89 47.22 24.01
C ALA A 172 -7.06 48.50 24.24
N ALA A 173 -7.68 49.65 23.99
CA ALA A 173 -7.22 50.95 24.46
C ALA A 173 -7.61 51.11 25.93
#